data_AF-A0A7S0B666-F1
#
_entry.id   AF-A0A7S0B666-F1
#
_cell.length_a   1.000
_cell.length_b   1.000
_cell.length_c   1.000
_cell.angle_alpha   90.00
_cell.angle_beta   90.00
_cell.angle_gamma   90.00
#
_symmetry.space_group_name_H-M   'P 1'
#
loop_
_entity.id
_entity.type
_entity.pdbx_description
1 polymer ?
#
loop_
_entity_poly.entity_id
_entity_poly.type
_entity_poly.pdbx_seq_one_letter_code
_entity_poly.pdbx_strand_id
1 'polypeptide(L)'
;PPQSPPGTPLRAWLWANEEWVRVRVIRSTGDGAVTVRLPGGALVQTTQAHLRARESSDSEAPPPPHKPASAPGTAAGPRAPSSRVAGEAPADTGCGNAPAEPADEGERWAAERLVRLRQELQALDRCEPAEKRSRLRALQLELHPDKQPPELRVHAQPLFHLVRREWEISEAAHRSASKADAASSS
;
A
#
# COMPACT_ATOMS: atom_id res chain seq x y z
N PRO A 1 -9.40 -43.25 6.99
CA PRO A 1 -8.71 -41.95 6.76
C PRO A 1 -8.63 -41.20 8.10
N PRO A 2 -7.44 -40.87 8.61
CA PRO A 2 -7.32 -40.15 9.88
C PRO A 2 -7.93 -38.75 9.73
N GLN A 3 -9.04 -38.52 10.43
CA GLN A 3 -9.63 -37.19 10.57
C GLN A 3 -8.69 -36.35 11.45
N SER A 4 -8.02 -35.36 10.86
CA SER A 4 -7.26 -34.38 11.62
C SER A 4 -8.20 -33.65 12.59
N PRO A 5 -7.80 -33.41 13.85
CA PRO A 5 -8.62 -32.69 14.82
C PRO A 5 -8.95 -31.28 14.29
N PRO A 6 -10.02 -30.62 14.78
CA PRO A 6 -10.36 -29.24 14.42
C PRO A 6 -9.20 -28.32 14.82
N GLY A 7 -8.27 -28.16 13.87
CA GLY A 7 -6.99 -27.52 14.06
C GLY A 7 -7.20 -26.05 14.35
N THR A 8 -6.55 -25.57 15.39
CA THR A 8 -6.36 -24.15 15.65
C THR A 8 -6.07 -23.42 14.33
N PRO A 9 -6.82 -22.38 13.97
CA PRO A 9 -6.64 -21.71 12.68
C PRO A 9 -5.20 -21.24 12.56
N LEU A 10 -4.53 -21.67 11.48
CA LEU A 10 -3.12 -21.40 11.26
C LEU A 10 -2.90 -19.88 11.28
N ARG A 11 -2.00 -19.44 12.15
CA ARG A 11 -1.56 -18.05 12.22
C ARG A 11 -0.45 -17.87 11.20
N ALA A 12 -0.52 -16.80 10.44
CA ALA A 12 0.48 -16.48 9.43
C ALA A 12 0.76 -14.98 9.42
N TRP A 13 1.90 -14.62 8.84
CA TRP A 13 2.23 -13.26 8.44
C TRP A 13 1.90 -13.09 6.95
N LEU A 14 1.20 -12.02 6.60
CA LEU A 14 0.91 -11.61 5.23
C LEU A 14 1.73 -10.37 4.92
N TRP A 15 2.52 -10.40 3.85
CA TRP A 15 3.19 -9.21 3.34
C TRP A 15 2.20 -8.39 2.51
N ALA A 16 1.79 -7.22 3.00
CA ALA A 16 0.86 -6.33 2.31
C ALA A 16 1.27 -4.88 2.55
N ASN A 17 1.21 -4.04 1.51
CA ASN A 17 1.58 -2.61 1.59
C ASN A 17 2.96 -2.36 2.22
N GLU A 18 3.95 -3.19 1.89
CA GLU A 18 5.32 -3.11 2.45
C GLU A 18 5.42 -3.35 3.97
N GLU A 19 4.41 -3.99 4.57
CA GLU A 19 4.39 -4.35 6.00
C GLU A 19 3.98 -5.82 6.21
N TRP A 20 4.53 -6.45 7.26
CA TRP A 20 4.07 -7.76 7.73
C TRP A 20 2.83 -7.61 8.62
N VAL A 21 1.68 -8.06 8.13
CA VAL A 21 0.42 -8.03 8.86
C VAL A 21 0.11 -9.41 9.44
N ARG A 22 -0.29 -9.45 10.71
CA ARG A 22 -0.71 -10.68 11.39
C ARG A 22 -2.06 -11.14 10.87
N VAL A 23 -2.14 -12.32 10.27
CA VAL A 23 -3.39 -12.86 9.72
C VAL A 23 -3.71 -14.26 10.25
N ARG A 24 -4.99 -14.64 10.14
CA ARG A 24 -5.45 -16.01 10.39
C ARG A 24 -5.91 -16.66 9.10
N VAL A 25 -5.35 -17.82 8.76
CA VAL A 25 -5.80 -18.60 7.60
C VAL A 25 -7.15 -19.23 7.92
N ILE A 26 -8.14 -18.95 7.07
CA ILE A 26 -9.50 -19.49 7.21
C ILE A 26 -9.66 -20.74 6.37
N ARG A 27 -9.19 -20.71 5.12
CA ARG A 27 -9.22 -21.85 4.20
C ARG A 27 -8.10 -21.76 3.17
N SER A 28 -7.58 -22.91 2.78
CA SER A 28 -6.69 -23.07 1.63
C SER A 28 -7.43 -23.83 0.55
N THR A 29 -7.41 -23.32 -0.67
CA THR A 29 -7.90 -24.01 -1.85
C THR A 29 -6.76 -24.82 -2.47
N GLY A 30 -7.06 -25.93 -3.15
CA GLY A 30 -6.04 -26.79 -3.79
C GLY A 30 -5.18 -26.08 -4.84
N ASP A 31 -5.68 -24.98 -5.42
CA ASP A 31 -4.96 -24.11 -6.37
C ASP A 31 -3.94 -23.16 -5.74
N GLY A 32 -3.65 -23.28 -4.43
CA GLY A 32 -2.69 -22.41 -3.73
C GLY A 32 -3.22 -21.02 -3.36
N ALA A 33 -4.50 -20.74 -3.66
CA ALA A 33 -5.22 -19.59 -3.14
C ALA A 33 -5.63 -19.82 -1.68
N VAL A 34 -5.44 -18.81 -0.84
CA VAL A 34 -5.68 -18.86 0.60
C VAL A 34 -6.54 -17.68 1.00
N THR A 35 -7.63 -17.94 1.73
CA THR A 35 -8.44 -16.88 2.34
C THR A 35 -7.95 -16.65 3.76
N VAL A 36 -7.53 -15.42 4.06
CA VAL A 36 -7.02 -15.01 5.37
C VAL A 36 -7.87 -13.92 5.99
N ARG A 37 -7.91 -13.87 7.33
CA ARG A 37 -8.62 -12.86 8.11
C ARG A 37 -7.62 -11.90 8.76
N LEU A 38 -7.82 -10.61 8.50
CA LEU A 38 -7.04 -9.49 9.02
C LEU A 38 -7.43 -9.12 10.46
N PRO A 39 -6.57 -8.39 11.20
CA PRO A 39 -6.92 -7.80 12.49
C PRO A 39 -7.90 -6.66 12.21
N GLY A 40 -9.17 -6.86 12.55
CA GLY A 40 -10.29 -6.02 12.10
C GLY A 40 -11.41 -6.82 11.45
N GLY A 41 -11.18 -8.10 11.17
CA GLY A 41 -12.21 -9.05 10.77
C GLY A 41 -12.44 -9.14 9.26
N ALA A 42 -11.83 -8.27 8.46
CA ALA A 42 -11.86 -8.33 7.01
C ALA A 42 -11.24 -9.64 6.49
N LEU A 43 -11.79 -10.17 5.40
CA LEU A 43 -11.29 -11.36 4.71
C LEU A 43 -10.61 -10.94 3.41
N VAL A 44 -9.40 -11.46 3.18
CA VAL A 44 -8.60 -11.20 1.99
C VAL A 44 -8.23 -12.53 1.34
N GLN A 45 -8.36 -12.60 0.02
CA GLN A 45 -7.78 -13.70 -0.75
C GLN A 45 -6.34 -13.34 -1.12
N THR A 46 -5.44 -14.27 -0.87
CA THR A 46 -4.02 -14.16 -1.20
C THR A 46 -3.50 -15.51 -1.67
N THR A 47 -2.24 -15.60 -2.05
CA THR A 47 -1.59 -16.85 -2.41
C THR A 47 -0.71 -17.33 -1.27
N GLN A 48 -0.50 -18.65 -1.17
CA GLN A 48 0.36 -19.25 -0.15
C GLN A 48 1.80 -18.68 -0.18
N ALA A 49 2.28 -18.26 -1.35
CA ALA A 49 3.61 -17.66 -1.51
C ALA A 49 3.80 -16.34 -0.73
N HIS A 50 2.73 -15.60 -0.46
CA HIS A 50 2.77 -14.35 0.32
C HIS A 50 2.57 -14.56 1.83
N LEU A 51 2.37 -15.82 2.25
CA LEU A 51 2.14 -16.17 3.64
C LEU A 51 3.38 -16.81 4.24
N ARG A 52 3.77 -16.35 5.42
CA ARG A 52 4.76 -17.01 6.27
C ARG A 52 4.09 -17.65 7.47
N ALA A 53 4.32 -18.94 7.66
CA ALA A 53 3.82 -19.65 8.83
C ALA A 53 4.36 -19.01 10.11
N ARG A 54 3.50 -18.86 11.12
CA ARG A 54 3.86 -18.28 12.41
C ARG A 54 3.66 -19.31 13.50
N GLU A 55 4.70 -19.58 14.26
CA GLU A 55 4.60 -20.42 15.47
C GLU A 55 3.95 -19.62 16.61
N SER A 56 3.24 -20.31 17.51
CA SER A 56 2.45 -19.66 18.56
C SER A 56 3.24 -18.72 19.47
N SER A 57 4.57 -18.92 19.57
CA SER A 57 5.48 -18.14 20.41
C SER A 57 6.24 -17.04 19.65
N ASP A 58 6.15 -17.00 18.32
CA ASP A 58 6.92 -16.09 17.50
C ASP A 58 6.23 -14.71 17.46
N SER A 59 6.78 -13.72 18.17
CA SER A 59 6.21 -12.36 18.21
C SER A 59 6.90 -11.39 17.26
N GLU A 60 8.10 -11.74 16.79
CA GLU A 60 8.93 -10.93 15.92
C GLU A 60 8.42 -11.00 14.47
N ALA A 61 8.45 -9.87 13.77
CA ALA A 61 8.09 -9.83 12.36
C ALA A 61 9.26 -10.39 11.55
N PRO A 62 9.04 -11.31 10.60
CA PRO A 62 10.11 -11.82 9.77
C PRO A 62 10.77 -10.69 8.96
N PRO A 63 12.01 -10.86 8.49
CA PRO A 63 12.64 -9.88 7.61
C PRO A 63 11.79 -9.68 6.35
N PRO A 64 11.72 -8.46 5.80
CA PRO A 64 10.97 -8.19 4.58
C PRO A 64 11.49 -9.08 3.44
N PRO A 65 10.62 -9.59 2.55
CA PRO A 65 11.07 -10.30 1.36
C PRO A 65 11.96 -9.35 0.56
N HIS A 66 13.25 -9.67 0.46
CA HIS A 66 14.19 -8.89 -0.32
C HIS A 66 13.62 -8.72 -1.73
N LYS A 67 13.35 -7.47 -2.13
CA LYS A 67 13.01 -7.14 -3.52
C LYS A 67 14.08 -7.82 -4.37
N PRO A 68 13.75 -8.70 -5.34
CA PRO A 68 14.78 -9.31 -6.18
C PRO A 68 15.51 -8.16 -6.83
N ALA A 69 16.76 -7.94 -6.40
CA ALA A 69 17.62 -6.95 -7.00
C ALA A 69 17.66 -7.28 -8.49
N SER A 70 17.24 -6.34 -9.33
CA SER A 70 17.36 -6.44 -10.77
C SER A 70 18.78 -6.85 -11.09
N ALA A 71 18.97 -8.12 -11.46
CA ALA A 71 20.27 -8.64 -11.82
C ALA A 71 20.72 -7.93 -13.10
N PRO A 72 21.94 -7.35 -13.15
CA PRO A 72 22.52 -6.91 -14.41
C PRO A 72 22.81 -8.15 -15.26
N GLY A 73 22.42 -8.08 -16.53
CA GLY A 73 22.54 -9.18 -17.47
C GLY A 73 23.96 -9.71 -17.61
N THR A 74 24.07 -11.03 -17.82
CA THR A 74 25.21 -11.63 -18.49
C THR A 74 24.70 -12.78 -19.34
N ALA A 75 25.02 -12.68 -20.63
CA ALA A 75 24.63 -13.55 -21.71
C ALA A 75 25.42 -14.88 -21.71
N ALA A 76 24.90 -15.82 -22.54
CA ALA A 76 25.53 -17.00 -23.16
C ALA A 76 24.98 -18.36 -22.69
N GLY A 77 24.38 -19.10 -23.65
CA GLY A 77 23.65 -20.38 -23.52
C GLY A 77 24.53 -21.64 -23.32
N PRO A 78 24.19 -22.86 -23.83
CA PRO A 78 23.24 -23.24 -24.90
C PRO A 78 22.31 -24.47 -24.63
N ARG A 79 21.28 -24.65 -25.51
CA ARG A 79 20.69 -25.88 -26.15
C ARG A 79 20.60 -27.20 -25.32
N ALA A 80 19.55 -28.03 -25.28
CA ALA A 80 18.44 -28.44 -26.18
C ALA A 80 17.43 -29.35 -25.38
N PRO A 81 16.59 -30.24 -25.99
CA PRO A 81 15.31 -29.98 -26.66
C PRO A 81 14.09 -30.77 -26.11
N SER A 82 12.89 -30.37 -26.59
CA SER A 82 11.68 -31.19 -26.81
C SER A 82 10.97 -31.91 -25.65
N SER A 83 9.73 -31.47 -25.38
CA SER A 83 8.57 -32.32 -25.64
C SER A 83 7.31 -31.51 -25.90
N ARG A 84 6.67 -31.87 -27.02
CA ARG A 84 5.40 -31.34 -27.52
C ARG A 84 4.26 -31.87 -26.65
N VAL A 85 3.30 -31.00 -26.31
CA VAL A 85 1.88 -31.38 -26.29
C VAL A 85 1.10 -30.24 -26.92
N ALA A 86 0.51 -30.54 -28.07
CA ALA A 86 -0.51 -29.73 -28.71
C ALA A 86 -1.83 -29.89 -27.95
N GLY A 87 -2.57 -28.79 -27.80
CA GLY A 87 -3.88 -28.79 -27.17
C GLY A 87 -4.49 -27.40 -27.12
N GLU A 88 -4.91 -26.93 -28.29
CA GLU A 88 -6.09 -26.06 -28.52
C GLU A 88 -6.32 -24.82 -27.64
N ALA A 89 -6.10 -23.66 -28.27
CA ALA A 89 -6.78 -22.41 -27.94
C ALA A 89 -8.30 -22.55 -28.15
N PRO A 90 -9.10 -21.68 -27.51
CA PRO A 90 -9.48 -20.50 -28.28
C PRO A 90 -9.43 -19.19 -27.49
N ALA A 91 -9.10 -18.15 -28.26
CA ALA A 91 -9.64 -16.79 -28.20
C ALA A 91 -9.47 -16.02 -26.88
N ASP A 92 -8.57 -15.03 -26.88
CA ASP A 92 -8.96 -13.65 -27.21
C ASP A 92 -9.49 -12.92 -25.97
N THR A 93 -8.57 -12.27 -25.25
CA THR A 93 -8.72 -10.87 -24.85
C THR A 93 -7.32 -10.41 -24.50
N GLY A 94 -6.72 -9.70 -25.45
CA GLY A 94 -5.35 -9.26 -25.37
C GLY A 94 -5.05 -8.48 -24.11
N CYS A 95 -3.83 -8.67 -23.62
CA CYS A 95 -3.06 -7.66 -22.93
C CYS A 95 -2.98 -6.42 -23.84
N GLY A 96 -4.04 -5.62 -23.84
CA GLY A 96 -4.07 -4.29 -24.38
C GLY A 96 -3.21 -3.41 -23.49
N ASN A 97 -1.94 -3.31 -23.85
CA ASN A 97 -1.12 -2.14 -23.57
C ASN A 97 -1.67 -0.98 -24.43
N ALA A 98 -2.96 -0.67 -24.24
CA ALA A 98 -3.65 0.37 -24.96
C ALA A 98 -3.16 1.71 -24.39
N PRO A 99 -2.82 2.69 -25.24
CA PRO A 99 -2.66 4.05 -24.77
C PRO A 99 -3.96 4.42 -24.06
N ALA A 100 -3.83 4.77 -22.77
CA ALA A 100 -4.94 5.08 -21.89
C ALA A 100 -6.00 5.89 -22.64
N GLU A 101 -7.20 5.30 -22.74
CA GLU A 101 -8.46 6.00 -22.96
C GLU A 101 -8.42 7.34 -22.21
N PRO A 102 -8.98 8.43 -22.76
CA PRO A 102 -8.77 9.78 -22.26
C PRO A 102 -9.01 9.78 -20.75
N ALA A 103 -7.92 9.85 -19.98
CA ALA A 103 -7.94 9.74 -18.54
C ALA A 103 -9.09 10.61 -18.05
N ASP A 104 -10.01 10.01 -17.28
CA ASP A 104 -11.16 10.69 -16.71
C ASP A 104 -10.70 12.08 -16.27
N GLU A 105 -11.42 13.13 -16.66
CA GLU A 105 -10.98 14.52 -16.46
C GLU A 105 -10.58 14.76 -14.99
N GLY A 106 -11.26 14.09 -14.07
CA GLY A 106 -10.93 14.06 -12.65
C GLY A 106 -9.62 13.36 -12.29
N GLU A 107 -9.24 12.28 -12.97
CA GLU A 107 -7.95 11.60 -12.78
C GLU A 107 -6.79 12.49 -13.25
N ARG A 108 -6.91 13.12 -14.42
CA ARG A 108 -5.90 14.09 -14.90
C ARG A 108 -5.78 15.27 -13.93
N TRP A 109 -6.91 15.85 -13.51
CA TRP A 109 -6.92 16.93 -12.51
C TRP A 109 -6.22 16.51 -11.20
N ALA A 110 -6.51 15.31 -10.70
CA ALA A 110 -5.92 14.83 -9.46
C ALA A 110 -4.43 14.54 -9.58
N ALA A 111 -3.98 14.00 -10.72
CA ALA A 111 -2.57 13.80 -11.00
C ALA A 111 -1.81 15.14 -11.00
N GLU A 112 -2.34 16.15 -11.70
CA GLU A 112 -1.75 17.49 -11.75
C GLU A 112 -1.75 18.17 -10.36
N ARG A 113 -2.88 18.10 -9.64
CA ARG A 113 -2.98 18.67 -8.29
C ARG A 113 -2.06 17.96 -7.31
N LEU A 114 -1.91 16.63 -7.40
CA LEU A 114 -0.99 15.86 -6.56
C LEU A 114 0.47 16.29 -6.77
N VAL A 115 0.89 16.51 -8.03
CA VAL A 115 2.24 17.01 -8.33
C VAL A 115 2.46 18.37 -7.68
N ARG A 116 1.53 19.31 -7.83
CA ARG A 116 1.59 20.63 -7.16
C ARG A 116 1.60 20.51 -5.65
N LEU A 117 0.72 19.67 -5.09
CA LEU A 117 0.62 19.46 -3.65
C LEU A 117 1.93 18.95 -3.05
N ARG A 118 2.61 18.02 -3.72
CA ARG A 118 3.93 17.53 -3.28
C ARG A 118 4.98 18.65 -3.26
N GLN A 119 4.99 19.52 -4.28
CA GLN A 119 5.89 20.67 -4.32
C GLN A 119 5.58 21.66 -3.19
N GLU A 120 4.29 21.93 -2.94
CA GLU A 120 3.86 22.80 -1.84
C GLU A 120 4.29 22.23 -0.49
N LEU A 121 4.00 20.96 -0.22
CA LEU A 121 4.40 20.27 1.02
C LEU A 121 5.92 20.31 1.23
N GLN A 122 6.70 20.04 0.17
CA GLN A 122 8.15 20.13 0.23
C GLN A 122 8.65 21.55 0.52
N ALA A 123 7.97 22.58 0.00
CA ALA A 123 8.30 23.96 0.32
C ALA A 123 8.00 24.29 1.80
N LEU A 124 6.94 23.70 2.38
CA LEU A 124 6.58 23.90 3.78
C LEU A 124 7.61 23.34 4.76
N ASP A 125 8.35 22.31 4.38
CA ASP A 125 9.41 21.73 5.23
C ASP A 125 10.56 22.71 5.49
N ARG A 126 10.66 23.79 4.72
CA ARG A 126 11.64 24.87 4.90
C ARG A 126 11.04 26.11 5.57
N CYS A 127 9.74 26.11 5.85
CA CYS A 127 9.04 27.23 6.47
C CYS A 127 9.00 27.06 8.00
N GLU A 128 8.79 28.19 8.69
CA GLU A 128 8.57 28.20 10.13
C GLU A 128 7.31 27.39 10.52
N PRO A 129 7.28 26.73 11.70
CA PRO A 129 6.17 25.88 12.11
C PRO A 129 4.80 26.58 12.12
N ALA A 130 4.77 27.86 12.50
CA ALA A 130 3.54 28.66 12.48
C ALA A 130 3.01 28.87 11.05
N GLU A 131 3.91 29.16 10.11
CA GLU A 131 3.56 29.35 8.70
C GLU A 131 3.16 28.02 8.03
N LYS A 132 3.92 26.95 8.30
CA LYS A 132 3.60 25.58 7.84
C LYS A 132 2.17 25.20 8.23
N ARG A 133 1.77 25.44 9.48
CA ARG A 133 0.39 25.21 9.93
C ARG A 133 -0.61 26.10 9.18
N SER A 134 -0.38 27.40 9.07
CA SER A 134 -1.31 28.28 8.34
C SER A 134 -1.56 27.79 6.90
N ARG A 135 -0.49 27.41 6.19
CA ARG A 135 -0.57 26.91 4.80
C ARG A 135 -1.22 25.53 4.69
N LEU A 136 -0.90 24.58 5.58
CA LEU A 136 -1.59 23.29 5.59
C LEU A 136 -3.10 23.45 5.83
N ARG A 137 -3.52 24.46 6.61
CA ARG A 137 -4.94 24.72 6.86
C ARG A 137 -5.63 25.23 5.60
N ALA A 138 -4.96 26.12 4.86
CA ALA A 138 -5.44 26.57 3.57
C ALA A 138 -5.61 25.41 2.57
N LEU A 139 -4.62 24.51 2.50
CA LEU A 139 -4.68 23.31 1.66
C LEU A 139 -5.83 22.36 2.05
N GLN A 140 -6.10 22.19 3.34
CA GLN A 140 -7.24 21.39 3.79
C GLN A 140 -8.58 21.99 3.37
N LEU A 141 -8.73 23.32 3.44
CA LEU A 141 -9.96 24.00 3.03
C LEU A 141 -10.17 23.93 1.52
N GLU A 142 -9.08 24.05 0.75
CA GLU A 142 -9.12 23.93 -0.71
C GLU A 142 -9.50 22.50 -1.15
N LEU A 143 -8.87 21.48 -0.57
CA LEU A 143 -9.09 20.07 -0.93
C LEU A 143 -10.29 19.44 -0.20
N HIS A 144 -11.06 20.22 0.56
CA HIS A 144 -12.19 19.68 1.30
C HIS A 144 -13.25 19.13 0.34
N PRO A 145 -13.75 17.89 0.52
CA PRO A 145 -14.67 17.25 -0.43
C PRO A 145 -15.98 18.01 -0.62
N ASP A 146 -16.41 18.79 0.39
CA ASP A 146 -17.62 19.63 0.30
C ASP A 146 -17.47 20.81 -0.67
N LYS A 147 -16.24 21.31 -0.86
CA LYS A 147 -15.94 22.42 -1.80
C LYS A 147 -15.73 21.92 -3.23
N GLN A 148 -15.62 20.61 -3.42
CA GLN A 148 -15.33 20.00 -4.72
C GLN A 148 -16.62 19.57 -5.42
N PRO A 149 -16.70 19.71 -6.76
CA PRO A 149 -17.81 19.21 -7.54
C PRO A 149 -17.90 17.67 -7.41
N PRO A 150 -19.12 17.09 -7.48
CA PRO A 150 -19.36 15.67 -7.18
C PRO A 150 -18.43 14.70 -7.90
N GLU A 151 -18.09 15.01 -9.14
CA GLU A 151 -17.24 14.22 -10.03
C GLU A 151 -15.78 14.19 -9.52
N LEU A 152 -15.28 15.30 -8.98
CA LEU A 152 -13.91 15.41 -8.46
C LEU A 152 -13.76 14.93 -7.02
N ARG A 153 -14.86 14.76 -6.26
CA ARG A 153 -14.80 14.38 -4.83
C ARG A 153 -14.04 13.09 -4.59
N VAL A 154 -14.27 12.10 -5.45
CA VAL A 154 -13.61 10.78 -5.36
C VAL A 154 -12.10 10.92 -5.50
N HIS A 155 -11.65 11.83 -6.37
CA HIS A 155 -10.23 12.06 -6.61
C HIS A 155 -9.59 13.07 -5.63
N ALA A 156 -10.36 14.01 -5.09
CA ALA A 156 -9.89 14.98 -4.10
C ALA A 156 -9.72 14.36 -2.69
N GLN A 157 -10.56 13.39 -2.34
CA GLN A 157 -10.53 12.71 -1.04
C GLN A 157 -9.15 12.12 -0.67
N PRO A 158 -8.45 11.34 -1.53
CA PRO A 158 -7.12 10.85 -1.20
C PRO A 158 -6.10 12.00 -1.01
N LEU A 159 -6.22 13.09 -1.77
CA LEU A 159 -5.35 14.26 -1.62
C LEU A 159 -5.58 14.95 -0.27
N PHE A 160 -6.83 15.12 0.13
CA PHE A 160 -7.20 15.68 1.43
C PHE A 160 -6.64 14.85 2.60
N HIS A 161 -6.74 13.52 2.52
CA HIS A 161 -6.19 12.63 3.54
C HIS A 161 -4.67 12.73 3.65
N LEU A 162 -3.97 12.95 2.54
CA LEU A 162 -2.53 13.18 2.52
C LEU A 162 -2.16 14.46 3.29
N VAL A 163 -2.84 15.58 3.00
CA VAL A 163 -2.63 16.85 3.72
C VAL A 163 -2.96 16.73 5.20
N ARG A 164 -4.03 16.00 5.54
CA ARG A 164 -4.41 15.75 6.93
C ARG A 164 -3.34 14.98 7.69
N ARG A 165 -2.74 13.95 7.08
CA ARG A 165 -1.64 13.20 7.71
C ARG A 165 -0.43 14.10 7.98
N GLU A 166 -0.05 14.95 7.03
CA GLU A 166 1.06 15.90 7.23
C GLU A 166 0.77 16.94 8.30
N TRP A 167 -0.47 17.39 8.42
CA TRP A 167 -0.90 18.24 9.52
C TRP A 167 -0.68 17.58 10.88
N GLU A 168 -1.14 16.33 11.03
CA GLU A 168 -1.04 15.57 12.29
C GLU A 168 0.44 15.37 12.68
N ILE A 169 1.32 15.08 11.72
CA ILE A 169 2.77 14.97 11.93
C ILE A 169 3.35 16.31 12.38
N SER A 170 2.99 17.41 11.71
CA SER A 170 3.49 18.75 12.04
C SER A 170 3.06 19.21 13.44
N GLU A 171 1.81 18.94 13.84
CA GLU A 171 1.31 19.25 15.19
C GLU A 171 2.00 18.39 16.25
N ALA A 172 2.25 17.11 15.97
CA ALA A 172 2.99 16.24 16.88
C ALA A 172 4.44 16.71 17.07
N ALA A 173 5.11 17.13 15.99
CA ALA A 173 6.45 17.72 16.04
C ALA A 173 6.47 19.01 16.86
N HIS A 174 5.52 19.93 16.62
CA HIS A 174 5.41 21.17 17.37
C HIS A 174 5.13 20.94 18.87
N ARG A 175 4.22 20.01 19.19
CA ARG A 175 3.92 19.62 20.57
C ARG A 175 5.16 19.06 21.28
N SER A 176 5.97 18.28 20.58
CA SER A 176 7.20 17.71 21.12
C SER A 176 8.28 18.76 21.36
N ALA A 177 8.46 19.70 20.41
CA ALA A 177 9.38 20.82 20.56
C ALA A 177 8.99 21.74 21.73
N SER A 178 7.70 22.08 21.84
CA SER A 178 7.18 22.91 22.94
C SER A 178 7.35 22.25 24.30
N LYS A 179 7.19 20.92 24.37
CA LYS A 179 7.37 20.15 25.61
C LYS A 179 8.84 20.09 26.04
N ALA A 180 9.77 20.00 25.08
CA ALA A 180 11.20 19.99 25.35
C ALA A 180 11.69 21.34 25.91
N ASP A 181 11.24 22.44 25.31
CA ASP A 181 11.58 23.81 25.76
C ASP A 181 11.11 24.09 27.20
N ALA A 182 9.89 23.67 27.53
CA ALA A 182 9.35 23.78 28.89
C ALA A 182 10.15 22.96 29.92
N ALA A 183 10.69 21.80 29.53
CA ALA A 183 11.48 20.94 30.42
C ALA A 183 12.90 21.47 30.67
N SER A 184 13.48 22.25 29.75
CA SER A 184 14.80 22.87 29.91
C SER A 184 14.81 24.13 30.77
N SER A 185 13.63 24.70 31.04
CA SER A 185 13.48 25.92 31.86
C SER A 185 13.18 25.64 33.33
N SER A 186 13.21 24.37 33.77
CA SER A 186 13.00 23.94 35.17
C SER A 186 14.29 23.38 35.76
#